data_AF-A0A7D5RIG6-F1
#
_entry.id   AF-A0A7D5RIG6-F1
#
_cell.length_a   1.000
_cell.length_b   1.000
_cell.length_c   1.000
_cell.angle_alpha   90.00
_cell.angle_beta   90.00
_cell.angle_gamma   90.00
#
_symmetry.space_group_name_H-M   'P 1'
#
loop_
_entity.id
_entity.type
_entity.pdbx_description
1 polymer ?
#
loop_
_entity_poly.entity_id
_entity_poly.type
_entity_poly.pdbx_seq_one_letter_code
_entity_poly.pdbx_strand_id
1 'polypeptide(L)'
;MFFIFLTLSSCTKQKAHLTEEDVKFADVMVDIYMANGAANQIKAGNKDSLRNALVYDILMHQGIDTNAFYQKLRTMEKNPERFKLLTDTIVKKLERLSNN
;
A
#
# COMPACT_ATOMS: atom_id res chain seq x y z
N MET A 1 -27.95 10.86 47.71
CA MET A 1 -26.99 9.81 47.31
C MET A 1 -27.21 9.53 45.82
N PHE A 2 -26.67 10.39 44.97
CA PHE A 2 -26.86 10.35 43.51
C PHE A 2 -25.72 9.50 42.93
N PHE A 3 -26.00 8.23 42.70
CA PHE A 3 -25.02 7.25 42.24
C PHE A 3 -24.69 7.51 40.78
N ILE A 4 -23.40 7.68 40.55
CA ILE A 4 -22.73 8.05 39.32
C ILE A 4 -22.92 6.93 38.28
N PHE A 5 -23.78 7.15 37.29
CA PHE A 5 -23.78 6.39 36.04
C PHE A 5 -22.66 6.93 35.15
N LEU A 6 -21.42 6.60 35.52
CA LEU A 6 -20.28 6.65 34.60
C LEU A 6 -20.51 5.55 33.57
N THR A 7 -21.25 5.87 32.51
CA THR A 7 -21.30 5.05 31.30
C THR A 7 -19.89 5.01 30.74
N LEU A 8 -19.21 3.91 31.02
CA LEU A 8 -18.03 3.43 30.32
C LEU A 8 -18.41 3.24 28.85
N SER A 9 -18.42 4.34 28.10
CA SER A 9 -18.32 4.33 26.65
C SER A 9 -16.91 3.83 26.31
N SER A 10 -16.73 2.52 26.43
CA SER A 10 -15.56 1.83 25.90
C SER A 10 -15.67 1.94 24.38
N CYS A 11 -15.13 3.05 23.86
CA CYS A 11 -14.83 3.23 22.46
C CYS A 11 -13.77 2.17 22.13
N THR A 12 -14.25 0.96 21.85
CA THR A 12 -13.44 -0.12 21.32
C THR A 12 -13.01 0.38 19.95
N LYS A 13 -11.82 1.00 19.88
CA LYS A 13 -11.18 1.34 18.62
C LYS A 13 -11.11 0.06 17.81
N GLN A 14 -12.00 -0.08 16.83
CA GLN A 14 -12.01 -1.20 15.92
C GLN A 14 -10.64 -1.22 15.25
N LYS A 15 -9.87 -2.28 15.49
CA LYS A 15 -8.53 -2.41 14.91
C LYS A 15 -8.65 -2.28 13.39
N ALA A 16 -7.85 -1.39 12.80
CA ALA A 16 -7.73 -1.32 11.36
C ALA A 16 -7.36 -2.71 10.82
N HIS A 17 -7.99 -3.09 9.72
CA HIS A 17 -7.75 -4.36 9.04
C HIS A 17 -7.69 -4.10 7.54
N LEU A 18 -6.92 -4.94 6.84
CA LEU A 18 -6.85 -4.94 5.39
C LEU A 18 -7.92 -5.87 4.84
N THR A 19 -8.63 -5.44 3.81
CA THR A 19 -9.51 -6.31 3.04
C THR A 19 -8.68 -7.22 2.12
N GLU A 20 -9.27 -8.27 1.56
CA GLU A 20 -8.59 -9.08 0.53
C GLU A 20 -8.15 -8.23 -0.67
N GLU A 21 -8.96 -7.24 -1.04
CA GLU A 21 -8.66 -6.30 -2.11
C GLU A 21 -7.47 -5.37 -1.78
N ASP A 22 -7.26 -5.04 -0.50
CA ASP A 22 -6.08 -4.30 -0.05
C ASP A 22 -4.83 -5.17 -0.10
N VAL A 23 -4.96 -6.46 0.22
CA VAL A 23 -3.85 -7.41 0.13
C VAL A 23 -3.43 -7.58 -1.32
N LYS A 24 -4.37 -7.72 -2.26
CA LYS A 24 -4.08 -7.74 -3.70
C LYS A 24 -3.44 -6.43 -4.17
N PHE A 25 -3.91 -5.30 -3.65
CA PHE A 25 -3.27 -4.00 -3.92
C PHE A 25 -1.85 -3.93 -3.37
N ALA A 26 -1.58 -4.53 -2.21
CA ALA A 26 -0.24 -4.63 -1.66
C ALA A 26 0.70 -5.44 -2.58
N ASP A 27 0.20 -6.50 -3.23
CA ASP A 27 0.98 -7.28 -4.19
C ASP A 27 1.41 -6.43 -5.40
N VAL A 28 0.48 -5.66 -5.97
CA VAL A 28 0.78 -4.73 -7.07
C VAL A 28 1.79 -3.65 -6.64
N MET A 29 1.64 -3.13 -5.41
CA MET A 29 2.59 -2.16 -4.86
C MET A 29 3.99 -2.76 -4.70
N VAL A 30 4.10 -4.03 -4.28
CA VAL A 30 5.38 -4.75 -4.20
C VAL A 30 6.06 -4.81 -5.56
N ASP A 31 5.34 -5.20 -6.62
CA ASP A 31 5.87 -5.22 -7.99
C ASP A 31 6.39 -3.85 -8.41
N ILE A 32 5.63 -2.79 -8.13
CA ILE A 32 6.02 -1.40 -8.41
C ILE A 32 7.28 -1.01 -7.63
N TYR A 33 7.37 -1.35 -6.34
CA TYR A 33 8.57 -1.06 -5.54
C TYR A 33 9.80 -1.80 -6.06
N MET A 34 9.67 -3.05 -6.48
CA MET A 34 10.75 -3.82 -7.07
C MET A 34 11.21 -3.21 -8.40
N ALA A 35 10.27 -2.86 -9.29
CA ALA A 35 10.57 -2.22 -10.56
C ALA A 35 11.25 -0.86 -10.38
N ASN A 36 10.78 -0.06 -9.41
CA ASN A 36 11.44 1.20 -9.03
C ASN A 36 12.84 0.96 -8.48
N GLY A 37 13.04 -0.10 -7.69
CA GLY A 37 14.33 -0.54 -7.21
C GLY A 37 15.28 -0.91 -8.35
N ALA A 38 14.81 -1.67 -9.35
CA ALA A 38 15.58 -2.02 -10.54
C ALA A 38 15.94 -0.77 -11.37
N ALA A 39 14.98 0.12 -11.62
CA ALA A 39 15.22 1.38 -12.32
C ALA A 39 16.23 2.27 -11.58
N ASN A 40 16.31 2.17 -10.24
CA ASN A 40 17.30 2.90 -9.46
C ASN A 40 18.74 2.48 -9.71
N GLN A 41 18.98 1.26 -10.19
CA GLN A 41 20.32 0.73 -10.46
C GLN A 41 20.90 1.24 -11.79
N ILE A 42 20.07 1.83 -12.66
CA ILE A 42 20.48 2.32 -13.96
C ILE A 42 21.16 3.70 -13.79
N LYS A 43 22.42 3.78 -14.22
CA LYS A 43 23.28 4.97 -14.08
C LYS A 43 22.96 6.10 -15.07
N ALA A 44 22.19 5.85 -16.13
CA ALA A 44 21.98 6.77 -17.24
C ALA A 44 20.69 7.60 -17.11
N GLY A 45 20.72 8.82 -17.67
CA GLY A 45 19.63 9.79 -17.64
C GLY A 45 18.45 9.35 -18.52
N ASN A 46 17.51 8.61 -17.92
CA ASN A 46 16.08 8.52 -18.26
C ASN A 46 15.32 7.70 -17.20
N LYS A 47 15.81 7.73 -15.96
CA LYS A 47 15.32 6.90 -14.85
C LYS A 47 13.85 7.13 -14.54
N ASP A 48 13.40 8.38 -14.57
CA ASP A 48 11.99 8.70 -14.30
C ASP A 48 11.07 8.25 -15.43
N SER A 49 11.49 8.39 -16.69
CA SER A 49 10.78 7.84 -17.84
C SER A 49 10.66 6.31 -17.75
N LEU A 50 11.75 5.63 -17.36
CA LEU A 50 11.75 4.18 -17.18
C LEU A 50 10.84 3.75 -16.02
N ARG A 51 10.92 4.42 -14.87
CA ARG A 51 10.02 4.16 -13.73
C ARG A 51 8.55 4.27 -14.15
N ASN A 52 8.20 5.35 -14.86
CA ASN A 52 6.83 5.56 -15.32
C ASN A 52 6.38 4.47 -16.30
N ALA A 53 7.25 4.07 -17.24
CA ALA A 53 6.96 2.99 -18.17
C ALA A 53 6.75 1.66 -17.46
N LEU A 54 7.59 1.32 -16.48
CA LEU A 54 7.47 0.09 -15.70
C LEU A 54 6.20 0.06 -14.84
N VAL A 55 5.85 1.17 -14.19
CA VAL A 55 4.60 1.27 -13.43
C VAL A 55 3.40 1.08 -14.35
N TYR A 56 3.38 1.74 -15.50
CA TYR A 56 2.31 1.58 -16.48
C TYR A 56 2.17 0.13 -16.95
N ASP A 57 3.29 -0.51 -17.28
CA ASP A 57 3.33 -1.90 -17.75
C ASP A 57 2.80 -2.88 -16.69
N ILE A 58 3.22 -2.74 -15.43
CA ILE A 58 2.72 -3.53 -14.31
C ILE A 58 1.21 -3.38 -14.16
N LEU A 59 0.70 -2.14 -14.16
CA LEU A 59 -0.74 -1.91 -13.99
C LEU A 59 -1.54 -2.49 -15.15
N MET A 60 -1.06 -2.35 -16.38
CA MET A 60 -1.67 -2.93 -17.58
C MET A 60 -1.72 -4.46 -17.50
N HIS A 61 -0.61 -5.11 -17.12
CA HIS A 61 -0.55 -6.56 -16.97
C HIS A 61 -1.48 -7.11 -15.87
N GLN A 62 -1.70 -6.33 -14.82
CA GLN A 62 -2.64 -6.66 -13.74
C GLN A 62 -4.09 -6.29 -14.07
N GLY A 63 -4.36 -5.70 -15.26
CA GLY A 63 -5.69 -5.26 -15.67
C GLY A 63 -6.22 -4.08 -14.86
N ILE A 64 -5.34 -3.25 -14.30
CA ILE A 64 -5.68 -2.13 -13.43
C ILE A 64 -5.56 -0.83 -14.20
N ASP A 65 -6.65 -0.05 -14.23
CA ASP A 65 -6.61 1.32 -14.75
C ASP A 65 -5.70 2.21 -13.89
N THR A 66 -4.85 3.00 -14.55
CA THR A 66 -3.87 3.86 -13.87
C THR A 66 -4.54 4.91 -12.97
N ASN A 67 -5.67 5.50 -13.41
CA ASN A 67 -6.38 6.47 -12.58
C ASN A 67 -7.02 5.79 -11.37
N ALA A 68 -7.63 4.62 -11.56
CA ALA A 68 -8.21 3.81 -10.49
C ALA A 68 -7.15 3.44 -9.43
N PHE A 69 -5.94 3.06 -9.87
CA PHE A 69 -4.81 2.78 -8.98
C PHE A 69 -4.47 3.99 -8.10
N TYR A 70 -4.24 5.17 -8.70
CA TYR A 70 -3.89 6.37 -7.94
C TYR A 70 -5.06 6.87 -7.06
N GLN A 71 -6.30 6.69 -7.49
CA GLN A 71 -7.48 6.99 -6.65
C GLN A 71 -7.53 6.08 -5.43
N LYS A 72 -7.26 4.78 -5.59
CA LYS A 72 -7.20 3.83 -4.48
C LYS A 72 -6.06 4.17 -3.53
N LEU A 73 -4.86 4.47 -4.04
CA LEU A 73 -3.73 4.91 -3.22
C LEU A 73 -4.08 6.14 -2.37
N ARG A 74 -4.63 7.20 -2.99
CA ARG A 74 -5.06 8.42 -2.29
C ARG A 74 -6.17 8.14 -1.28
N THR A 75 -7.04 7.19 -1.55
CA THR A 75 -8.11 6.79 -0.61
C THR A 75 -7.54 6.07 0.60
N MET A 76 -6.53 5.22 0.40
CA MET A 76 -5.82 4.54 1.49
C MET A 76 -5.07 5.53 2.37
N GLU A 77 -4.39 6.52 1.78
CA GLU A 77 -3.64 7.57 2.50
C GLU A 77 -4.53 8.38 3.46
N LYS A 78 -5.84 8.49 3.19
CA LYS A 78 -6.80 9.19 4.07
C LYS A 78 -7.04 8.47 5.41
N ASN A 79 -6.70 7.18 5.52
CA ASN A 79 -6.79 6.42 6.75
C ASN A 79 -5.38 5.98 7.21
N PRO A 80 -4.73 6.75 8.10
CA PRO A 80 -3.35 6.50 8.49
C PRO A 80 -3.09 5.10 9.09
N GLU A 81 -4.03 4.57 9.88
CA GLU A 81 -3.88 3.26 10.50
C GLU A 81 -3.92 2.14 9.46
N ARG A 82 -4.86 2.21 8.51
CA ARG A 82 -4.97 1.24 7.41
C ARG A 82 -3.82 1.37 6.42
N PHE A 83 -3.38 2.59 6.12
CA PHE A 83 -2.22 2.84 5.26
C PHE A 83 -0.92 2.33 5.87
N LYS A 84 -0.75 2.47 7.20
CA LYS A 84 0.38 1.87 7.91
C LYS A 84 0.36 0.35 7.76
N LEU A 85 -0.78 -0.31 7.99
CA LEU A 85 -0.89 -1.77 7.84
C LEU A 85 -0.59 -2.23 6.41
N LEU A 86 -1.04 -1.49 5.40
CA LEU A 86 -0.72 -1.76 4.00
C LEU A 86 0.80 -1.69 3.78
N THR A 87 1.44 -0.62 4.26
CA THR A 87 2.89 -0.41 4.13
C THR A 87 3.68 -1.49 4.85
N ASP A 88 3.31 -1.83 6.09
CA ASP A 88 3.93 -2.93 6.85
C ASP A 88 3.81 -4.27 6.09
N THR A 89 2.66 -4.49 5.43
CA THR A 89 2.44 -5.69 4.60
C THR A 89 3.35 -5.70 3.37
N ILE A 90 3.50 -4.56 2.68
CA ILE A 90 4.40 -4.41 1.53
C ILE A 90 5.85 -4.68 1.95
N VAL A 91 6.33 -4.05 3.04
CA VAL A 91 7.70 -4.24 3.56
C VAL A 91 7.96 -5.71 3.88
N LYS A 92 7.05 -6.35 4.62
CA LYS A 92 7.19 -7.77 4.98
C LYS A 92 7.25 -8.70 3.76
N LYS A 93 6.52 -8.37 2.68
CA LYS A 93 6.59 -9.12 1.42
C LYS A 93 7.94 -8.92 0.74
N LEU A 94 8.44 -7.69 0.66
CA LEU A 94 9.76 -7.37 0.10
C LEU A 94 10.90 -8.06 0.87
N GLU A 95 10.84 -8.08 2.21
CA GLU A 95 11.82 -8.78 3.05
C GLU A 95 11.86 -10.28 2.76
N ARG A 96 10.70 -10.92 2.56
CA ARG A 96 10.64 -12.33 2.19
C ARG A 96 11.26 -12.61 0.83
N LEU A 97 11.09 -11.70 -0.13
CA LEU A 97 11.70 -11.82 -1.46
C LEU A 97 13.21 -11.58 -1.43
N SER A 98 13.71 -10.71 -0.54
CA SER A 98 15.14 -10.45 -0.40
C SER A 98 15.91 -11.56 0.31
N ASN A 99 15.23 -12.36 1.15
CA ASN A 99 15.85 -13.42 1.96
C ASN A 99 15.75 -14.81 1.29
N ASN A 100 15.20 -14.89 0.08
CA ASN A 100 15.18 -16.08 -0.76
C ASN A 100 16.19 -15.91 -1.90
#